data_AF-E0SPK4-F1
#
_entry.id   AF-E0SPK4-F1
#
_cell.length_a   1.000
_cell.length_b   1.000
_cell.length_c   1.000
_cell.angle_alpha   90.00
_cell.angle_beta   90.00
_cell.angle_gamma   90.00
#
_symmetry.space_group_name_H-M   'P 1'
#
loop_
_entity.id
_entity.type
_entity.pdbx_description
1 polymer ?
#
loop_
_entity_poly.entity_id
_entity_poly.type
_entity_poly.pdbx_seq_one_letter_code
_entity_poly.pdbx_strand_id
1 'polypeptide(L)'
;MSEEVVLGGITSLELGGGYGIYVTNRRIIGVKKGLFVKKVLSGLLSLIITVLIFVIIGLLTFGVAVGGTLGVMFGLLMMRFGRWITKTIAPGLVRDTNPKSLAELDTNKDYEIRKEDIDYIEIKEPYMFESGYIKIVRKGGSKDKEKHISISDRYEYEYLLELLRKFYPEALRV
;
A
#
# COMPACT_ATOMS: atom_id res chain seq x y z
N MET A 1 20.06 -22.19 18.10
CA MET A 1 19.59 -21.36 16.97
C MET A 1 18.60 -20.37 17.53
N SER A 2 18.86 -19.06 17.45
CA SER A 2 17.91 -18.04 17.90
C SER A 2 16.64 -18.10 17.06
N GLU A 3 15.47 -18.02 17.67
CA GLU A 3 14.21 -18.00 16.93
C GLU A 3 14.14 -16.76 16.02
N GLU A 4 13.51 -16.90 14.85
CA GLU A 4 13.26 -15.76 13.98
C GLU A 4 12.10 -14.94 14.54
N VAL A 5 12.32 -13.64 14.73
CA VAL A 5 11.34 -12.73 15.32
C VAL A 5 11.17 -11.53 14.41
N VAL A 6 9.92 -11.12 14.19
CA VAL A 6 9.57 -9.91 13.44
C VAL A 6 9.88 -8.70 14.31
N LEU A 7 10.81 -7.85 13.88
CA LEU A 7 11.19 -6.62 14.58
C LEU A 7 10.15 -5.51 14.36
N GLY A 8 9.48 -5.55 13.21
CA GLY A 8 8.43 -4.62 12.83
C GLY A 8 8.19 -4.65 11.33
N GLY A 9 7.32 -3.77 10.87
CA GLY A 9 7.02 -3.62 9.46
C GLY A 9 5.92 -2.61 9.24
N ILE A 10 5.83 -2.14 8.01
CA ILE A 10 4.83 -1.17 7.59
C ILE A 10 4.23 -1.63 6.28
N THR A 11 2.91 -1.54 6.16
CA THR A 11 2.21 -1.71 4.89
C THR A 11 1.39 -0.47 4.58
N SER A 12 1.56 0.04 3.36
CA SER A 12 0.88 1.24 2.89
C SER A 12 0.57 1.16 1.40
N LEU A 13 -0.47 1.88 0.98
CA LEU A 13 -0.80 2.07 -0.45
C LEU A 13 0.14 3.03 -1.16
N GLU A 14 0.76 3.91 -0.38
CA GLU A 14 1.64 4.96 -0.88
C GLU A 14 3.06 4.41 -1.06
N LEU A 15 3.45 3.48 -0.20
CA LEU A 15 4.70 2.75 -0.29
C LEU A 15 4.70 1.79 -1.48
N GLY A 16 5.50 2.09 -2.51
CA GLY A 16 5.61 1.28 -3.75
C GLY A 16 4.29 0.98 -4.48
N GLY A 17 3.23 1.79 -4.26
CA GLY A 17 1.91 1.59 -4.86
C GLY A 17 1.07 0.46 -4.24
N GLY A 18 1.28 0.13 -2.96
CA GLY A 18 0.60 -0.98 -2.28
C GLY A 18 1.57 -2.05 -1.82
N TYR A 19 2.68 -1.66 -1.21
CA TYR A 19 3.73 -2.57 -0.77
C TYR A 19 3.85 -2.54 0.76
N GLY A 20 4.20 -3.70 1.32
CA GLY A 20 4.54 -3.87 2.72
C GLY A 20 5.99 -4.27 2.84
N ILE A 21 6.73 -3.60 3.73
CA ILE A 21 8.10 -3.97 4.11
C ILE A 21 8.05 -4.44 5.55
N TYR A 22 8.52 -5.67 5.77
CA TYR A 22 8.66 -6.26 7.08
C TYR A 22 10.12 -6.63 7.31
N VAL A 23 10.58 -6.40 8.53
CA VAL A 23 11.97 -6.66 8.91
C VAL A 23 11.97 -7.62 10.09
N THR A 24 12.70 -8.72 9.94
CA THR A 24 12.94 -9.70 10.99
C THR A 24 14.36 -9.54 11.51
N ASN A 25 14.72 -10.25 12.57
CA ASN A 25 16.11 -10.31 13.04
C ASN A 25 17.08 -10.95 12.02
N ARG A 26 16.58 -11.54 10.92
CA ARG A 26 17.38 -12.27 9.92
C ARG A 26 17.22 -11.77 8.48
N ARG A 27 16.09 -11.19 8.10
CA ARG A 27 15.79 -10.86 6.70
C ARG A 27 14.82 -9.69 6.57
N ILE A 28 14.81 -9.10 5.38
CA ILE A 28 13.80 -8.14 4.94
C ILE A 28 12.85 -8.86 3.98
N ILE A 29 11.55 -8.69 4.22
CA ILE A 29 10.47 -9.33 3.47
C ILE A 29 9.61 -8.23 2.86
N GLY A 30 9.48 -8.27 1.54
CA GLY A 30 8.57 -7.44 0.77
C GLY A 30 7.28 -8.18 0.44
N VAL A 31 6.15 -7.57 0.74
CA VAL A 31 4.80 -8.11 0.54
C VAL A 31 4.04 -7.18 -0.40
N LYS A 32 3.53 -7.70 -1.52
CA LYS A 32 2.74 -6.87 -2.44
C LYS A 32 1.26 -6.98 -2.10
N LYS A 33 0.62 -5.89 -1.65
CA LYS A 33 -0.85 -5.83 -1.63
C LYS A 33 -1.32 -5.70 -3.08
N GLY A 34 -2.23 -6.58 -3.49
CA GLY A 34 -2.75 -6.61 -4.85
C GLY A 34 -3.31 -5.25 -5.28
N LEU A 35 -3.10 -4.91 -6.56
CA LEU A 35 -3.52 -3.69 -7.27
C LEU A 35 -5.06 -3.48 -7.33
N PHE A 36 -5.81 -4.14 -6.45
CA PHE A 36 -7.26 -4.15 -6.42
C PHE A 36 -7.82 -2.81 -5.93
N VAL A 37 -7.20 -2.20 -4.91
CA VAL A 37 -7.71 -0.95 -4.31
C VAL A 37 -7.71 0.21 -5.31
N LYS A 38 -6.64 0.41 -6.08
CA LYS A 38 -6.58 1.46 -7.11
C LYS A 38 -7.60 1.24 -8.24
N LYS A 39 -7.77 -0.02 -8.69
CA LYS A 39 -8.77 -0.37 -9.72
C LYS A 39 -10.20 -0.14 -9.23
N VAL A 40 -10.50 -0.48 -7.97
CA VAL A 40 -11.85 -0.24 -7.43
C VAL A 40 -12.09 1.25 -7.19
N LEU A 41 -11.09 2.00 -6.72
CA LEU A 41 -11.23 3.45 -6.53
C LEU A 41 -11.48 4.18 -7.86
N SER A 42 -10.78 3.81 -8.94
CA SER A 42 -11.03 4.40 -10.26
C SER A 42 -12.40 3.99 -10.82
N GLY A 43 -12.82 2.73 -10.63
CA GLY A 43 -14.15 2.27 -11.04
C GLY A 43 -15.29 2.93 -10.27
N LEU A 44 -15.06 3.28 -9.01
CA LEU A 44 -16.00 4.05 -8.19
C LEU A 44 -16.16 5.48 -8.69
N LEU A 45 -15.04 6.13 -9.02
CA LEU A 45 -15.04 7.49 -9.57
C LEU A 45 -15.79 7.53 -10.90
N SER A 46 -15.57 6.56 -11.79
CA SER A 46 -16.31 6.48 -13.05
C SER A 46 -17.80 6.23 -12.82
N LEU A 47 -18.17 5.36 -11.87
CA LEU A 47 -19.57 5.09 -11.53
C LEU A 47 -20.28 6.37 -11.04
N ILE A 48 -19.65 7.15 -10.15
CA ILE A 48 -20.22 8.41 -9.64
C ILE A 48 -20.47 9.40 -10.79
N ILE A 49 -19.50 9.55 -11.69
CA ILE A 49 -19.62 10.43 -12.86
C ILE A 49 -20.77 9.96 -13.77
N THR A 50 -20.83 8.66 -14.08
CA THR A 50 -21.90 8.10 -14.90
C THR A 50 -23.27 8.37 -14.29
N VAL A 51 -23.41 8.18 -12.98
CA VAL A 51 -24.68 8.40 -12.26
C VAL A 51 -25.09 9.87 -12.30
N LEU A 52 -24.15 10.79 -12.06
CA LEU A 52 -24.40 12.23 -12.15
C LEU A 52 -24.96 12.61 -13.52
N ILE A 53 -24.39 12.05 -14.61
CA ILE A 53 -24.87 12.26 -15.97
C ILE A 53 -26.31 11.74 -16.13
N PHE A 54 -26.60 10.53 -15.66
CA PHE A 54 -27.95 9.95 -15.74
C PHE A 54 -28.98 10.73 -14.92
N VAL A 55 -28.62 11.24 -13.74
CA VAL A 55 -29.50 12.08 -12.92
C VAL A 55 -29.80 13.39 -13.62
N ILE A 56 -28.80 14.06 -14.19
CA ILE A 56 -28.98 15.31 -14.94
C ILE A 56 -29.88 15.09 -16.16
N ILE A 57 -29.63 14.04 -16.95
CA ILE A 57 -30.45 13.69 -18.12
C ILE A 57 -31.88 13.35 -17.70
N GLY A 58 -32.07 12.55 -16.64
CA GLY A 58 -33.39 12.16 -16.15
C GLY A 58 -34.20 13.35 -15.63
N LEU A 59 -33.55 14.31 -14.96
CA LEU A 59 -34.20 15.55 -14.53
C LEU A 59 -34.66 16.41 -15.71
N LEU A 60 -33.83 16.50 -16.76
CA LEU A 60 -34.12 17.29 -17.97
C LEU A 60 -35.21 16.67 -18.84
N THR A 61 -35.33 15.34 -18.86
CA THR A 61 -36.20 14.62 -19.82
C THR A 61 -37.50 14.11 -19.23
N PHE A 62 -37.51 13.64 -17.98
CA PHE A 62 -38.68 12.98 -17.36
C PHE A 62 -39.24 13.70 -16.13
N GLY A 63 -38.64 14.82 -15.73
CA GLY A 63 -39.08 15.63 -14.60
C GLY A 63 -38.85 14.97 -13.23
N VAL A 64 -39.30 15.67 -12.18
CA VAL A 64 -38.96 15.38 -10.77
C VAL A 64 -39.48 14.02 -10.27
N ALA A 65 -40.61 13.52 -10.81
CA ALA A 65 -41.23 12.29 -10.33
C ALA A 65 -40.40 11.02 -10.63
N VAL A 66 -39.89 10.91 -11.87
CA VAL A 66 -39.05 9.78 -12.30
C VAL A 66 -37.62 9.95 -11.78
N GLY A 67 -37.09 11.18 -11.80
CA GLY A 67 -35.78 11.48 -11.24
C GLY A 67 -35.69 11.19 -9.73
N GLY A 68 -36.74 11.51 -8.97
CA GLY A 68 -36.79 11.28 -7.53
C GLY A 68 -36.83 9.79 -7.15
N THR A 69 -37.64 8.97 -7.84
CA THR A 69 -37.72 7.52 -7.56
C THR A 69 -36.42 6.80 -7.92
N LEU A 70 -35.82 7.11 -9.07
CA LEU A 70 -34.51 6.58 -9.45
C LEU A 70 -33.41 7.04 -8.50
N GLY A 71 -33.45 8.29 -8.04
CA GLY A 71 -32.51 8.83 -7.07
C GLY A 71 -32.56 8.09 -5.72
N VAL A 72 -33.75 7.79 -5.20
CA VAL A 72 -33.91 7.03 -3.94
C VAL A 72 -33.42 5.59 -4.10
N MET A 73 -33.81 4.91 -5.19
CA MET A 73 -33.39 3.53 -5.46
C MET A 73 -31.87 3.44 -5.62
N PHE A 74 -31.28 4.41 -6.32
CA PHE A 74 -29.84 4.51 -6.48
C PHE A 74 -29.12 4.83 -5.17
N GLY A 75 -29.67 5.73 -4.34
CA GLY A 75 -29.14 6.04 -3.02
C GLY A 75 -29.08 4.82 -2.09
N LEU A 76 -30.13 4.00 -2.08
CA LEU A 76 -30.17 2.74 -1.32
C LEU A 76 -29.14 1.71 -1.83
N LEU A 77 -28.98 1.61 -3.15
CA LEU A 77 -27.97 0.76 -3.78
C LEU A 77 -26.55 1.21 -3.37
N MET A 78 -26.27 2.52 -3.44
CA MET A 78 -24.99 3.09 -3.02
C MET A 78 -24.72 2.90 -1.53
N MET A 79 -25.75 2.96 -0.68
CA MET A 79 -25.60 2.68 0.76
C MET A 79 -25.15 1.23 1.00
N ARG A 80 -25.72 0.27 0.27
CA ARG A 80 -25.36 -1.14 0.37
C ARG A 80 -23.96 -1.42 -0.20
N PHE A 81 -23.63 -0.77 -1.32
CA PHE A 81 -22.33 -0.86 -1.96
C PHE A 81 -21.22 -0.22 -1.11
N GLY A 82 -21.49 0.94 -0.50
CA GLY A 82 -20.58 1.62 0.43
C GLY A 82 -20.21 0.74 1.63
N ARG A 83 -21.16 -0.03 2.17
CA ARG A 83 -20.89 -1.02 3.24
C ARG A 83 -19.99 -2.18 2.77
N TRP A 84 -20.09 -2.57 1.50
CA TRP A 84 -19.22 -3.62 0.94
C TRP A 84 -17.80 -3.10 0.66
N ILE A 85 -17.69 -1.89 0.11
CA ILE A 85 -16.43 -1.19 -0.12
C ILE A 85 -15.67 -0.99 1.18
N THR A 86 -16.34 -0.47 2.20
CA THR A 86 -15.70 -0.25 3.51
C THR A 86 -15.14 -1.54 4.09
N LYS A 87 -15.86 -2.67 4.00
CA LYS A 87 -15.36 -3.96 4.50
C LYS A 87 -14.20 -4.54 3.71
N THR A 88 -14.20 -4.37 2.38
CA THR A 88 -13.25 -5.06 1.50
C THR A 88 -12.01 -4.22 1.18
N ILE A 89 -12.15 -2.89 1.20
CA ILE A 89 -11.16 -1.95 0.65
C ILE A 89 -10.56 -1.08 1.74
N ALA A 90 -11.36 -0.64 2.73
CA ALA A 90 -10.83 0.20 3.82
C ALA A 90 -9.65 -0.45 4.59
N PRO A 91 -9.62 -1.78 4.84
CA PRO A 91 -8.45 -2.42 5.45
C PRO A 91 -7.17 -2.33 4.58
N GLY A 92 -7.34 -2.12 3.27
CA GLY A 92 -6.25 -1.85 2.35
C GLY A 92 -5.78 -0.39 2.36
N LEU A 93 -6.68 0.55 2.70
CA LEU A 93 -6.42 2.00 2.77
C LEU A 93 -5.69 2.42 4.04
N VAL A 94 -5.94 1.71 5.15
CA VAL A 94 -5.33 2.03 6.44
C VAL A 94 -3.90 1.49 6.48
N ARG A 95 -2.97 2.36 6.91
CA ARG A 95 -1.58 1.99 7.17
C ARG A 95 -1.55 1.00 8.33
N ASP A 96 -0.85 -0.10 8.15
CA ASP A 96 -0.73 -1.16 9.14
C ASP A 96 0.74 -1.32 9.53
N THR A 97 1.05 -0.97 10.78
CA THR A 97 2.37 -1.12 11.41
C THR A 97 2.42 -2.30 12.38
N ASN A 98 1.33 -3.08 12.49
CA ASN A 98 1.34 -4.23 13.39
C ASN A 98 2.26 -5.33 12.85
N PRO A 99 3.04 -5.98 13.73
CA PRO A 99 3.85 -7.11 13.34
C PRO A 99 2.92 -8.26 12.92
N LYS A 100 3.13 -8.76 11.69
CA LYS A 100 2.44 -9.95 11.19
C LYS A 100 3.19 -11.22 11.58
N SER A 101 2.46 -12.32 11.66
CA SER A 101 3.08 -13.63 11.86
C SER A 101 3.97 -13.99 10.66
N LEU A 102 5.06 -14.73 10.91
CA LEU A 102 5.96 -15.18 9.84
C LEU A 102 5.21 -16.01 8.78
N ALA A 103 4.23 -16.82 9.20
CA ALA A 103 3.41 -17.64 8.31
C ALA A 103 2.58 -16.78 7.32
N GLU A 104 2.02 -15.65 7.79
CA GLU A 104 1.28 -14.72 6.93
C GLU A 104 2.20 -14.02 5.92
N LEU A 105 3.42 -13.67 6.35
CA LEU A 105 4.41 -13.01 5.51
C LEU A 105 4.93 -13.94 4.40
N ASP A 106 5.22 -15.19 4.73
CA ASP A 106 5.69 -16.17 3.76
C ASP A 106 4.61 -16.51 2.70
N THR A 107 3.33 -16.40 3.05
CA THR A 107 2.21 -16.66 2.12
C THR A 107 2.09 -15.59 1.03
N ASN A 108 2.34 -14.31 1.33
CA ASN A 108 2.12 -13.18 0.41
C ASN A 108 3.44 -12.51 -0.05
N LYS A 109 4.55 -13.25 0.04
CA LYS A 109 5.88 -12.75 -0.22
C LYS A 109 6.12 -12.48 -1.70
N ASP A 110 6.54 -11.27 -2.02
CA ASP A 110 6.99 -10.85 -3.36
C ASP A 110 8.51 -10.73 -3.43
N TYR A 111 9.15 -10.38 -2.31
CA TYR A 111 10.60 -10.18 -2.24
C TYR A 111 11.14 -10.67 -0.89
N GLU A 112 12.33 -11.27 -0.92
CA GLU A 112 13.05 -11.70 0.27
C GLU A 112 14.55 -11.46 0.09
N ILE A 113 15.18 -10.92 1.13
CA ILE A 113 16.63 -10.84 1.21
C ILE A 113 17.11 -11.04 2.64
N ARG A 114 18.08 -11.94 2.81
CA ARG A 114 18.68 -12.21 4.12
C ARG A 114 19.70 -11.14 4.47
N LYS A 115 19.88 -10.89 5.76
CA LYS A 115 20.80 -9.89 6.29
C LYS A 115 22.22 -10.09 5.75
N GLU A 116 22.68 -11.33 5.70
CA GLU A 116 24.00 -11.70 5.18
C GLU A 116 24.19 -11.41 3.68
N ASP A 117 23.10 -11.38 2.90
CA ASP A 117 23.12 -11.16 1.46
C ASP A 117 23.02 -9.67 1.08
N ILE A 118 22.76 -8.79 2.05
CA ILE A 118 22.64 -7.35 1.83
C ILE A 118 24.04 -6.73 1.74
N ASP A 119 24.30 -6.01 0.64
CA ASP A 119 25.48 -5.17 0.49
C ASP A 119 25.29 -3.84 1.22
N TYR A 120 24.29 -3.08 0.79
CA TYR A 120 23.83 -1.87 1.50
C TYR A 120 22.35 -1.63 1.29
N ILE A 121 21.79 -0.83 2.18
CA ILE A 121 20.42 -0.32 2.14
C ILE A 121 20.52 1.19 2.09
N GLU A 122 20.00 1.79 1.03
CA GLU A 122 19.93 3.23 0.87
C GLU A 122 18.50 3.69 1.13
N ILE A 123 18.32 4.73 1.95
CA ILE A 123 17.02 5.33 2.23
C ILE A 123 17.08 6.85 2.01
N LYS A 124 16.20 7.40 1.18
CA LYS A 124 16.09 8.83 0.90
C LYS A 124 14.77 9.39 1.43
N GLU A 125 14.83 10.53 2.11
CA GLU A 125 13.65 11.24 2.63
C GLU A 125 12.79 11.81 1.48
N PRO A 126 11.45 11.72 1.56
CA PRO A 126 10.56 12.44 0.66
C PRO A 126 10.55 13.94 0.96
N TYR A 127 10.60 14.75 -0.09
CA TYR A 127 10.46 16.21 -0.04
C TYR A 127 9.18 16.65 -0.78
N MET A 128 8.82 17.93 -0.66
CA MET A 128 7.55 18.50 -1.18
C MET A 128 7.24 18.16 -2.66
N PHE A 129 8.25 17.90 -3.49
CA PHE A 129 8.10 17.54 -4.91
C PHE A 129 8.88 16.29 -5.33
N GLU A 130 9.55 15.61 -4.40
CA GLU A 130 10.31 14.39 -4.68
C GLU A 130 9.88 13.27 -3.75
N SER A 131 9.46 12.14 -4.31
CA SER A 131 9.25 10.93 -3.51
C SER A 131 10.58 10.42 -2.97
N GLY A 132 10.60 10.05 -1.70
CA GLY A 132 11.70 9.31 -1.09
C GLY A 132 11.74 7.88 -1.63
N TYR A 133 12.73 7.11 -1.20
CA TYR A 133 12.82 5.71 -1.56
C TYR A 133 13.62 4.89 -0.57
N ILE A 134 13.41 3.58 -0.60
CA ILE A 134 14.33 2.58 -0.08
C ILE A 134 14.85 1.77 -1.26
N LYS A 135 16.16 1.63 -1.31
CA LYS A 135 16.87 0.79 -2.26
C LYS A 135 17.67 -0.25 -1.50
N ILE A 136 17.37 -1.52 -1.74
CA ILE A 136 18.08 -2.64 -1.13
C ILE A 136 18.95 -3.30 -2.19
N VAL A 137 20.26 -3.36 -1.93
CA VAL A 137 21.26 -3.89 -2.85
C VAL A 137 21.84 -5.19 -2.31
N ARG A 138 21.94 -6.21 -3.18
CA ARG A 138 22.44 -7.54 -2.83
C ARG A 138 23.93 -7.67 -3.15
N LYS A 139 24.69 -8.37 -2.30
CA LYS A 139 26.10 -8.73 -2.54
C LYS A 139 26.25 -9.49 -3.86
N GLY A 140 27.21 -9.09 -4.67
CA GLY A 140 27.55 -9.74 -5.94
C GLY A 140 26.47 -9.59 -7.04
N GLY A 141 25.51 -8.68 -6.89
CA GLY A 141 24.45 -8.45 -7.88
C GLY A 141 24.78 -7.38 -8.91
N SER A 142 24.40 -7.61 -10.18
CA SER A 142 24.22 -6.55 -11.19
C SER A 142 23.09 -5.59 -10.78
N LYS A 143 23.07 -4.36 -11.31
CA LYS A 143 22.02 -3.33 -11.06
C LYS A 143 20.58 -3.86 -11.20
N ASP A 144 20.37 -4.93 -11.97
CA ASP A 144 19.06 -5.53 -12.21
C ASP A 144 18.46 -6.31 -11.02
N LYS A 145 19.20 -6.49 -9.93
CA LYS A 145 18.72 -7.18 -8.70
C LYS A 145 18.48 -6.24 -7.52
N GLU A 146 18.49 -4.93 -7.77
CA GLU A 146 18.16 -3.91 -6.78
C GLU A 146 16.64 -3.85 -6.60
N LYS A 147 16.16 -3.83 -5.35
CA LYS A 147 14.75 -3.58 -5.06
C LYS A 147 14.58 -2.12 -4.65
N HIS A 148 13.93 -1.35 -5.52
CA HIS A 148 13.56 0.04 -5.26
C HIS A 148 12.10 0.11 -4.83
N ILE A 149 11.83 0.77 -3.71
CA ILE A 149 10.50 0.96 -3.16
C ILE A 149 10.33 2.45 -2.84
N SER A 150 9.36 3.10 -3.48
CA SER A 150 9.09 4.52 -3.24
C SER A 150 8.46 4.75 -1.87
N ILE A 151 8.87 5.82 -1.19
CA ILE A 151 8.27 6.32 0.04
C ILE A 151 7.60 7.66 -0.29
N SER A 152 6.32 7.80 0.07
CA SER A 152 5.57 9.01 -0.27
C SER A 152 5.53 10.02 0.87
N ASP A 153 5.68 9.58 2.12
CA ASP A 153 5.56 10.47 3.27
C ASP A 153 6.69 10.31 4.29
N ARG A 154 6.83 11.36 5.11
CA ARG A 154 7.89 11.47 6.11
C ARG A 154 7.76 10.44 7.24
N TYR A 155 6.53 10.07 7.61
CA TYR A 155 6.30 9.11 8.68
C TYR A 155 6.79 7.71 8.28
N GLU A 156 6.50 7.27 7.06
CA GLU A 156 7.01 6.02 6.49
C GLU A 156 8.54 6.02 6.47
N TYR A 157 9.15 7.14 6.06
CA TYR A 157 10.60 7.31 6.08
C TYR A 157 11.19 7.17 7.49
N GLU A 158 10.66 7.92 8.46
CA GLU A 158 11.16 7.92 9.84
C GLU A 158 11.01 6.53 10.49
N TYR A 159 9.86 5.88 10.30
CA TYR A 159 9.59 4.54 10.83
C TYR A 159 10.54 3.49 10.23
N LEU A 160 10.71 3.50 8.90
CA LEU A 160 11.61 2.56 8.22
C LEU A 160 13.06 2.85 8.57
N LEU A 161 13.46 4.11 8.69
CA LEU A 161 14.80 4.48 9.13
C LEU A 161 15.10 3.91 10.52
N GLU A 162 14.18 4.04 11.48
CA GLU A 162 14.34 3.47 12.81
C GLU A 162 14.43 1.94 12.78
N LEU A 163 13.57 1.30 12.00
CA LEU A 163 13.53 -0.16 11.84
C LEU A 163 14.83 -0.70 11.21
N LEU A 164 15.32 -0.04 10.16
CA LEU A 164 16.56 -0.40 9.47
C LEU A 164 17.80 -0.15 10.35
N ARG A 165 17.82 0.91 11.15
CA ARG A 165 18.87 1.16 12.15
C ARG A 165 18.93 0.06 13.20
N LYS A 166 17.79 -0.47 13.65
CA LYS A 166 17.74 -1.62 14.57
C LYS A 166 18.17 -2.92 13.90
N PHE A 167 17.87 -3.08 12.61
CA PHE A 167 18.12 -4.31 11.88
C PHE A 167 19.57 -4.46 11.41
N TYR A 168 20.09 -3.49 10.66
CA TYR A 168 21.43 -3.55 10.07
C TYR A 168 22.05 -2.16 9.91
N PRO A 169 22.49 -1.53 11.02
CA PRO A 169 22.96 -0.15 11.00
C PRO A 169 24.20 0.06 10.14
N GLU A 170 25.06 -0.96 10.04
CA GLU A 170 26.35 -0.86 9.34
C GLU A 170 26.22 -0.91 7.81
N ALA A 171 25.11 -1.46 7.32
CA ALA A 171 24.79 -1.51 5.89
C ALA A 171 23.88 -0.33 5.45
N LEU A 172 23.44 0.52 6.39
CA LEU A 172 22.48 1.59 6.14
C LEU A 172 23.18 2.87 5.65
N ARG A 173 22.70 3.40 4.53
CA ARG A 173 23.11 4.67 3.93
C ARG A 173 21.88 5.58 3.89
N VAL A 174 22.01 6.78 4.45
CA VAL A 174 20.96 7.81 4.54
C VAL A 174 21.36 9.00 3.68
#